data_AF-A0A5L8EIS2-F1
#
_entry.id   AF-A0A5L8EIS2-F1
#
_cell.length_a   1.000
_cell.length_b   1.000
_cell.length_c   1.000
_cell.angle_alpha   90.00
_cell.angle_beta   90.00
_cell.angle_gamma   90.00
#
_symmetry.space_group_name_H-M   'P 1'
#
loop_
_entity.id
_entity.type
_entity.pdbx_description
1 polymer ?
#
loop_
_entity_poly.entity_id
_entity_poly.type
_entity_poly.pdbx_seq_one_letter_code
_entity_poly.pdbx_strand_id
1 'polypeptide(L)'
;MEISEIAQTLYPFMGSEYVKPQDFLIALLDSVSNDDEATIFGFSDDNLRRFYNGTRPLTQEYAVRVAGKFNIDKCTTFIYERLIDDAPTVLKQQLIDKGVVIPKDTDVSEIVAHLLLDEITSIASQTKVKTKKAKPKLSELELASLRINTNGDFSYNDEVKKFFDDLPVPLDIRAEEMTYVIALFSAYADADGYEVYGHTNDLPNSRLKDFKRQRRNYYKAESIRRGVRDNFTQEEGTEHFEALKEDMYDGIEEVYEEDYDDGVERLKAVLQQSSVITLNGSILSFIPGLLQNSAKKGICHMLVNEGKIKWVTEDE
;
A
#
# COMPACT_ATOMS: atom_id res chain seq x y z
N MET A 1 6.84 15.71 -24.67
CA MET A 1 8.28 15.73 -24.36
C MET A 1 8.36 15.92 -22.85
N GLU A 2 9.07 15.05 -22.14
CA GLU A 2 9.06 15.11 -20.67
C GLU A 2 9.85 16.33 -20.13
N ILE A 3 9.59 16.74 -18.89
CA ILE A 3 10.35 17.84 -18.24
C ILE A 3 11.85 17.55 -18.22
N SER A 4 12.25 16.29 -18.03
CA SER A 4 13.64 15.82 -18.07
C SER A 4 14.28 16.12 -19.43
N GLU A 5 13.59 15.76 -20.52
CA GLU A 5 14.03 15.98 -21.89
C GLU A 5 14.09 17.47 -22.24
N ILE A 6 13.09 18.25 -21.81
CA ILE A 6 13.07 19.71 -21.98
C ILE A 6 14.27 20.34 -21.28
N ALA A 7 14.47 20.03 -19.99
CA ALA A 7 15.56 20.58 -19.20
C ALA A 7 16.94 20.21 -19.79
N GLN A 8 17.14 18.96 -20.18
CA GLN A 8 18.40 18.51 -20.80
C GLN A 8 18.64 19.16 -22.17
N THR A 9 17.59 19.46 -22.94
CA THR A 9 17.71 20.14 -24.23
C THR A 9 18.09 21.61 -24.04
N LEU A 10 17.58 22.26 -22.99
CA LEU A 10 17.91 23.66 -22.67
C LEU A 10 19.27 23.82 -22.00
N TYR A 11 19.72 22.83 -21.23
CA TYR A 11 20.91 22.93 -20.39
C TYR A 11 22.18 23.42 -21.13
N PRO A 12 22.51 22.97 -22.36
CA PRO A 12 23.69 23.46 -23.09
C PRO A 12 23.66 24.96 -23.40
N PHE A 13 22.47 25.57 -23.47
CA PHE A 13 22.29 26.97 -23.85
C PHE A 13 22.24 27.91 -22.64
N MET A 14 21.68 27.43 -21.52
CA MET A 14 21.35 28.29 -20.38
C MET A 14 21.63 27.68 -19.00
N GLY A 15 22.16 26.46 -18.97
CA GLY A 15 22.49 25.74 -17.73
C GLY A 15 23.95 25.92 -17.27
N SER A 16 24.80 26.56 -18.07
CA SER A 16 26.25 26.65 -17.81
C SER A 16 26.64 27.52 -16.60
N GLU A 17 25.74 28.39 -16.15
CA GLU A 17 25.92 29.20 -14.93
C GLU A 17 25.68 28.40 -13.63
N TYR A 18 25.09 27.20 -13.72
CA TYR A 18 24.75 26.35 -12.58
C TYR A 18 25.83 25.30 -12.33
N VAL A 19 26.27 25.17 -11.07
CA VAL A 19 27.31 24.19 -10.67
C VAL A 19 26.81 22.77 -10.87
N LYS A 20 25.52 22.52 -10.62
CA LYS A 20 24.90 21.22 -10.84
C LYS A 20 23.73 21.33 -11.83
N PRO A 21 23.55 20.35 -12.74
CA PRO A 21 22.41 20.36 -13.67
C PRO A 21 21.03 20.38 -13.00
N GLN A 22 20.92 19.82 -11.80
CA GLN A 22 19.67 19.88 -11.03
C GLN A 22 19.35 21.26 -10.45
N ASP A 23 20.34 22.15 -10.28
CA ASP A 23 20.10 23.52 -9.82
C ASP A 23 19.48 24.35 -10.95
N PHE A 24 19.90 24.08 -12.21
CA PHE A 24 19.23 24.62 -13.40
C PHE A 24 17.76 24.20 -13.47
N LEU A 25 17.44 22.95 -13.12
CA LEU A 25 16.05 22.47 -13.11
C LEU A 25 15.18 23.28 -12.13
N ILE A 26 15.70 23.68 -10.97
CA ILE A 26 14.96 24.56 -10.05
C ILE A 26 14.67 25.90 -10.71
N ALA A 27 15.69 26.54 -11.29
CA ALA A 27 15.52 27.83 -11.97
C ALA A 27 14.50 27.77 -13.12
N LEU A 28 14.54 26.69 -13.90
CA LEU A 28 13.56 26.43 -14.97
C LEU A 28 12.15 26.20 -14.43
N LEU A 29 11.99 25.51 -13.30
CA LEU A 29 10.68 25.30 -12.69
C LEU A 29 10.15 26.54 -11.97
N ASP A 30 11.02 27.42 -11.47
CA ASP A 30 10.63 28.71 -10.87
C ASP A 30 10.27 29.75 -11.94
N SER A 31 10.79 29.62 -13.17
CA SER A 31 10.43 30.52 -14.26
C SER A 31 8.97 30.37 -14.72
N VAL A 32 8.31 29.26 -14.38
CA VAL A 32 6.94 28.96 -14.85
C VAL A 32 5.84 29.59 -14.00
N SER A 33 6.14 30.21 -12.85
CA SER A 33 5.14 30.83 -11.97
C SER A 33 5.71 32.09 -11.31
N ASN A 34 4.88 32.99 -10.80
CA ASN A 34 5.37 34.23 -10.16
C ASN A 34 5.95 34.01 -8.75
N ASP A 35 5.59 32.91 -8.10
CA ASP A 35 5.85 32.71 -6.67
C ASP A 35 7.12 31.87 -6.40
N ASP A 36 7.95 31.59 -7.42
CA ASP A 36 9.13 30.72 -7.32
C ASP A 36 8.78 29.39 -6.61
N GLU A 37 7.73 28.74 -7.12
CA GLU A 37 7.06 27.60 -6.50
C GLU A 37 7.97 26.37 -6.30
N ALA A 38 8.98 26.14 -7.14
CA ALA A 38 9.90 25.01 -6.99
C ALA A 38 10.80 25.20 -5.76
N THR A 39 11.28 26.43 -5.58
CA THR A 39 12.03 26.81 -4.38
C THR A 39 11.16 26.68 -3.13
N ILE A 40 9.91 27.17 -3.16
CA ILE A 40 8.97 27.04 -2.03
C ILE A 40 8.63 25.58 -1.75
N PHE A 41 8.45 24.76 -2.78
CA PHE A 41 8.11 23.35 -2.64
C PHE A 41 9.24 22.54 -1.97
N GLY A 42 10.49 22.99 -2.12
CA GLY A 42 11.62 22.47 -1.33
C GLY A 42 12.00 21.04 -1.68
N PHE A 43 12.20 20.74 -2.97
CA PHE A 43 12.67 19.42 -3.40
C PHE A 43 14.05 19.08 -2.81
N SER A 44 14.26 17.80 -2.44
CA SER A 44 15.59 17.31 -2.07
C SER A 44 16.52 17.22 -3.29
N ASP A 45 17.82 17.38 -3.08
CA ASP A 45 18.86 17.28 -4.14
C ASP A 45 18.79 15.93 -4.88
N ASP A 46 18.51 14.81 -4.18
CA ASP A 46 18.31 13.49 -4.81
C ASP A 46 17.07 13.46 -5.71
N ASN A 47 15.95 14.06 -5.29
CA ASN A 47 14.75 14.13 -6.12
C ASN A 47 15.00 14.97 -7.38
N LEU A 48 15.60 16.15 -7.24
CA LEU A 48 15.91 17.02 -8.37
C LEU A 48 16.87 16.34 -9.36
N ARG A 49 17.90 15.66 -8.85
CA ARG A 49 18.79 14.85 -9.69
C ARG A 49 18.03 13.76 -10.45
N ARG A 50 17.08 13.07 -9.82
CA ARG A 50 16.29 12.02 -10.48
C ARG A 50 15.33 12.57 -11.53
N PHE A 51 14.73 13.73 -11.26
CA PHE A 51 13.87 14.46 -12.20
C PHE A 51 14.66 14.90 -13.43
N TYR A 52 15.81 15.56 -13.22
CA TYR A 52 16.66 16.01 -14.33
C TYR A 52 17.12 14.83 -15.21
N ASN A 53 17.50 13.70 -14.61
CA ASN A 53 17.96 12.52 -15.35
C ASN A 53 16.83 11.68 -15.98
N GLY A 54 15.55 12.03 -15.78
CA GLY A 54 14.41 11.25 -16.29
C GLY A 54 14.19 9.90 -15.59
N THR A 55 14.97 9.58 -14.56
CA THR A 55 14.80 8.35 -13.76
C THR A 55 13.55 8.39 -12.86
N ARG A 56 12.96 9.58 -12.69
CA ARG A 56 11.71 9.80 -11.97
C ARG A 56 10.99 10.99 -12.60
N PRO A 57 9.67 10.92 -12.86
CA PRO A 57 8.92 12.08 -13.32
C PRO A 57 8.70 13.10 -12.19
N LEU A 58 8.42 14.35 -12.56
CA LEU A 58 8.03 15.39 -11.60
C LEU A 58 6.75 14.98 -10.86
N THR A 59 6.61 15.39 -9.59
CA THR A 59 5.49 14.93 -8.78
C THR A 59 4.18 15.58 -9.21
N GLN A 60 3.10 14.80 -9.20
CA GLN A 60 1.74 15.32 -9.40
C GLN A 60 1.39 16.43 -8.41
N GLU A 61 1.81 16.30 -7.16
CA GLU A 61 1.57 17.30 -6.11
C GLU A 61 2.13 18.68 -6.50
N TYR A 62 3.35 18.72 -7.03
CA TYR A 62 3.93 19.94 -7.55
C TYR A 62 3.22 20.42 -8.82
N ALA A 63 2.93 19.51 -9.76
CA ALA A 63 2.27 19.88 -11.02
C ALA A 63 0.88 20.49 -10.78
N VAL A 64 0.06 19.93 -9.88
CA VAL A 64 -1.25 20.48 -9.50
C VAL A 64 -1.12 21.88 -8.88
N ARG A 65 -0.09 22.08 -8.05
CA ARG A 65 0.18 23.37 -7.42
C ARG A 65 0.50 24.47 -8.44
N VAL A 66 1.20 24.12 -9.51
CA VAL A 66 1.72 25.08 -10.49
C VAL A 66 0.86 25.23 -11.74
N ALA A 67 0.12 24.19 -12.16
CA ALA A 67 -0.67 24.21 -13.40
C ALA A 67 -1.66 25.37 -13.46
N GLY A 68 -2.37 25.66 -12.37
CA GLY A 68 -3.31 26.80 -12.29
C GLY A 68 -2.64 28.17 -12.15
N LYS A 69 -1.32 28.22 -11.97
CA LYS A 69 -0.51 29.42 -11.77
C LYS A 69 0.53 29.63 -12.87
N PHE A 70 0.50 28.82 -13.93
CA PHE A 70 1.52 28.84 -14.96
C PHE A 70 1.51 30.20 -15.66
N ASN A 71 2.64 30.90 -15.61
CA ASN A 71 2.85 32.18 -16.26
C ASN A 71 3.70 31.97 -17.52
N ILE A 72 3.03 31.87 -18.65
CA ILE A 72 3.67 31.62 -19.94
C ILE A 72 4.60 32.76 -20.35
N ASP A 73 4.24 34.01 -20.08
CA ASP A 73 5.06 35.18 -20.45
C ASP A 73 6.35 35.22 -19.63
N LYS A 74 6.29 34.94 -18.31
CA LYS A 74 7.49 34.84 -17.45
C LYS A 74 8.41 33.73 -17.95
N CYS A 75 7.86 32.56 -18.26
CA CYS A 75 8.64 31.42 -18.75
C CYS A 75 9.28 31.72 -20.11
N THR A 76 8.52 32.26 -21.06
CA THR A 76 9.02 32.64 -22.39
C THR A 76 10.12 33.68 -22.28
N THR A 77 9.93 34.71 -21.43
CA THR A 77 10.94 35.76 -21.20
C THR A 77 12.22 35.17 -20.60
N PHE A 78 12.09 34.31 -19.59
CA PHE A 78 13.25 33.64 -18.97
C PHE A 78 14.09 32.86 -19.98
N ILE A 79 13.44 32.16 -20.92
CA ILE A 79 14.10 31.38 -21.97
C ILE A 79 14.71 32.33 -23.00
N TYR A 80 13.92 33.28 -23.50
CA TYR A 80 14.32 34.24 -24.55
C TYR A 80 15.57 35.03 -24.15
N GLU A 81 15.59 35.58 -22.93
CA GLU A 81 16.72 36.38 -22.42
C GLU A 81 18.03 35.58 -22.29
N ARG A 82 17.94 34.24 -22.23
CA ARG A 82 19.08 33.34 -22.07
C ARG A 82 19.54 32.68 -23.37
N LEU A 83 18.79 32.83 -24.46
CA LEU A 83 19.20 32.36 -25.78
C LEU A 83 19.92 33.49 -26.52
N ILE A 84 21.23 33.30 -26.76
CA ILE A 84 22.11 34.30 -27.37
C ILE A 84 22.60 33.78 -28.73
N ASP A 85 22.91 34.70 -29.65
CA ASP A 85 23.48 34.42 -30.97
C ASP A 85 22.64 33.38 -31.76
N ASP A 86 23.26 32.30 -32.21
CA ASP A 86 22.63 31.25 -33.01
C ASP A 86 21.85 30.22 -32.14
N ALA A 87 21.85 30.37 -30.81
CA ALA A 87 21.20 29.42 -29.91
C ALA A 87 19.71 29.18 -30.23
N PRO A 88 18.88 30.19 -30.56
CA PRO A 88 17.49 29.95 -30.94
C PRO A 88 17.35 29.03 -32.16
N THR A 89 18.21 29.20 -33.17
CA THR A 89 18.18 28.39 -34.39
C THR A 89 18.62 26.95 -34.12
N VAL A 90 19.69 26.77 -33.32
CA VAL A 90 20.18 25.44 -32.95
C VAL A 90 19.15 24.70 -32.08
N LEU A 91 18.57 25.37 -31.09
CA LEU A 91 17.52 24.80 -30.23
C LEU A 91 16.30 24.40 -31.06
N LYS A 92 15.87 25.26 -32.00
CA LYS A 92 14.76 24.96 -32.90
C LYS A 92 15.02 23.69 -33.72
N GLN A 93 16.23 23.50 -34.25
CA GLN A 93 16.59 22.29 -34.97
C GLN A 93 16.61 21.06 -34.05
N GLN A 94 17.16 21.16 -32.84
CA GLN A 94 17.17 20.05 -31.88
C GLN A 94 15.76 19.59 -31.48
N LEU A 95 14.82 20.53 -31.31
CA LEU A 95 13.43 20.21 -31.03
C LEU A 95 12.75 19.52 -32.23
N ILE A 96 13.02 19.97 -33.46
CA ILE A 96 12.53 19.31 -34.69
C ILE A 96 13.07 17.88 -34.80
N ASP A 97 14.36 17.67 -34.54
CA ASP A 97 14.99 16.35 -34.56
C ASP A 97 14.39 15.40 -33.51
N LYS A 98 13.88 15.96 -32.40
CA LYS A 98 13.12 15.26 -31.35
C LYS A 98 11.62 15.09 -31.66
N GLY A 99 11.18 15.50 -32.86
CA GLY A 99 9.80 15.32 -33.33
C GLY A 99 8.82 16.43 -32.93
N VAL A 100 9.29 17.57 -32.43
CA VAL A 100 8.43 18.73 -32.13
C VAL A 100 8.09 19.46 -33.43
N VAL A 101 6.79 19.66 -33.66
CA VAL A 101 6.30 20.43 -34.82
C VAL A 101 6.30 21.92 -34.47
N ILE A 102 7.16 22.69 -35.13
CA ILE A 102 7.29 24.13 -34.90
C ILE A 102 6.77 24.88 -36.13
N PRO A 103 5.70 25.69 -36.01
CA PRO A 103 5.21 26.50 -37.11
C PRO A 103 6.27 27.50 -37.61
N LYS A 104 6.08 27.93 -38.86
CA LYS A 104 6.92 28.96 -39.47
C LYS A 104 6.70 30.27 -38.69
N ASP A 105 7.79 30.99 -38.43
CA ASP A 105 7.80 32.30 -37.75
C ASP A 105 7.40 32.29 -36.25
N THR A 106 7.30 31.12 -35.60
CA THR A 106 7.14 31.02 -34.14
C THR A 106 8.48 31.09 -33.42
N ASP A 107 8.52 31.85 -32.32
CA ASP A 107 9.67 31.94 -31.41
C ASP A 107 9.87 30.61 -30.69
N VAL A 108 11.10 30.11 -30.67
CA VAL A 108 11.43 28.83 -30.02
C VAL A 108 11.21 28.87 -28.51
N SER A 109 11.31 30.04 -27.89
CA SER A 109 11.10 30.26 -26.46
C SER A 109 9.63 30.05 -26.09
N GLU A 110 8.71 30.54 -26.92
CA GLU A 110 7.28 30.34 -26.78
C GLU A 110 6.91 28.85 -26.94
N ILE A 111 7.52 28.17 -27.92
CA ILE A 111 7.34 26.71 -28.09
C ILE A 111 7.76 25.95 -26.83
N VAL A 112 8.93 26.25 -26.27
CA VAL A 112 9.43 25.56 -25.07
C VAL A 112 8.54 25.84 -23.86
N ALA A 113 8.06 27.08 -23.69
CA ALA A 113 7.14 27.42 -22.61
C ALA A 113 5.82 26.64 -22.74
N HIS A 114 5.29 26.49 -23.96
CA HIS A 114 4.13 25.64 -24.21
C HIS A 114 4.39 24.16 -23.94
N LEU A 115 5.57 23.62 -24.30
CA LEU A 115 5.93 22.23 -23.99
C LEU A 115 5.98 21.99 -22.48
N LEU A 116 6.48 22.95 -21.70
CA LEU A 116 6.47 22.89 -20.23
C LEU A 116 5.05 22.96 -19.67
N LEU A 117 4.20 23.85 -20.22
CA LEU A 117 2.80 23.97 -19.82
C LEU A 117 2.03 22.67 -20.10
N ASP A 118 2.18 22.11 -21.30
CA ASP A 118 1.50 20.88 -21.71
C ASP A 118 1.91 19.71 -20.82
N GLU A 119 3.20 19.57 -20.52
CA GLU A 119 3.70 18.50 -19.66
C GLU A 119 3.29 18.69 -18.19
N ILE A 120 3.38 19.90 -17.64
CA ILE A 120 2.89 20.18 -16.27
C ILE A 120 1.38 19.95 -16.17
N THR A 121 0.61 20.36 -17.18
CA THR A 121 -0.84 20.14 -17.22
C THR A 121 -1.16 18.66 -17.40
N SER A 122 -0.38 17.92 -18.19
CA SER A 122 -0.46 16.46 -18.32
C SER A 122 -0.23 15.80 -16.97
N ILE A 123 0.86 16.13 -16.26
CA ILE A 123 1.16 15.57 -14.93
C ILE A 123 0.10 15.97 -13.88
N ALA A 124 -0.45 17.19 -13.96
CA ALA A 124 -1.50 17.65 -13.04
C ALA A 124 -2.84 16.95 -13.30
N SER A 125 -3.19 16.76 -14.57
CA SER A 125 -4.43 16.16 -15.06
C SER A 125 -4.40 14.63 -15.10
N GLN A 126 -3.21 14.02 -14.99
CA GLN A 126 -3.06 12.63 -14.60
C GLN A 126 -3.83 12.47 -13.30
N THR A 127 -5.10 12.07 -13.35
CA THR A 127 -5.73 11.43 -12.21
C THR A 127 -4.73 10.37 -11.76
N LYS A 128 -4.55 10.14 -10.46
CA LYS A 128 -4.09 8.81 -10.04
C LYS A 128 -5.16 7.80 -10.48
N VAL A 129 -5.27 7.54 -11.79
CA VAL A 129 -5.56 6.22 -12.28
C VAL A 129 -4.33 5.45 -11.83
N LYS A 130 -4.38 4.95 -10.59
CA LYS A 130 -3.98 3.57 -10.41
C LYS A 130 -4.70 2.87 -11.55
N THR A 131 -4.01 2.56 -12.64
CA THR A 131 -4.37 1.37 -13.38
C THR A 131 -4.24 0.32 -12.31
N LYS A 132 -5.35 0.03 -11.61
CA LYS A 132 -5.50 -1.21 -10.89
C LYS A 132 -5.31 -2.21 -12.00
N LYS A 133 -4.07 -2.68 -12.18
CA LYS A 133 -3.80 -3.96 -12.83
C LYS A 133 -4.91 -4.85 -12.31
N ALA A 134 -5.77 -5.34 -13.20
CA ALA A 134 -6.94 -6.10 -12.79
C ALA A 134 -6.44 -7.10 -11.74
N LYS A 135 -7.05 -7.08 -10.54
CA LYS A 135 -6.56 -7.93 -9.46
C LYS A 135 -6.53 -9.35 -10.01
N PRO A 136 -5.40 -10.07 -9.90
CA PRO A 136 -5.34 -11.43 -10.39
C PRO A 136 -6.41 -12.25 -9.70
N LYS A 137 -6.85 -13.31 -10.37
CA LYS A 137 -7.65 -14.34 -9.71
C LYS A 137 -6.75 -15.15 -8.80
N LEU A 138 -7.29 -15.67 -7.69
CA LEU A 138 -6.54 -16.56 -6.82
C LEU A 138 -6.28 -17.90 -7.52
N SER A 139 -7.20 -18.31 -8.40
CA SER A 139 -7.08 -19.48 -9.29
C SER A 139 -5.95 -19.37 -10.33
N GLU A 140 -5.45 -18.16 -10.61
CA GLU A 140 -4.31 -17.92 -11.52
C GLU A 140 -2.95 -18.01 -10.79
N LEU A 141 -2.95 -18.29 -9.48
CA LEU A 141 -1.70 -18.49 -8.73
C LEU A 141 -1.04 -19.82 -9.09
N GLU A 142 0.08 -19.75 -9.79
CA GLU A 142 0.97 -20.89 -9.96
C GLU A 142 1.73 -21.18 -8.66
N LEU A 143 1.18 -22.04 -7.80
CA LEU A 143 1.78 -22.40 -6.51
C LEU A 143 3.25 -22.85 -6.62
N ALA A 144 3.63 -23.51 -7.71
CA ALA A 144 4.99 -23.97 -7.98
C ALA A 144 6.01 -22.81 -8.16
N SER A 145 5.54 -21.62 -8.51
CA SER A 145 6.36 -20.41 -8.66
C SER A 145 6.55 -19.66 -7.34
N LEU A 146 5.77 -19.97 -6.29
CA LEU A 146 5.84 -19.31 -5.00
C LEU A 146 7.11 -19.73 -4.25
N ARG A 147 7.95 -18.75 -3.92
CA ARG A 147 9.18 -18.96 -3.13
C ARG A 147 9.12 -18.15 -1.85
N ILE A 148 9.51 -18.74 -0.72
CA ILE A 148 9.79 -18.00 0.52
C ILE A 148 11.20 -17.40 0.40
N ASN A 149 11.29 -16.09 0.49
CA ASN A 149 12.54 -15.34 0.57
C ASN A 149 13.12 -15.46 2.00
N THR A 150 14.41 -15.20 2.14
CA THR A 150 15.15 -15.31 3.41
C THR A 150 14.63 -14.40 4.53
N ASN A 151 13.88 -13.36 4.19
CA ASN A 151 13.22 -12.45 5.13
C ASN A 151 11.78 -12.86 5.48
N GLY A 152 11.29 -13.99 4.96
CA GLY A 152 9.92 -14.48 5.15
C GLY A 152 8.90 -13.95 4.12
N ASP A 153 9.34 -13.11 3.18
CA ASP A 153 8.47 -12.60 2.10
C ASP A 153 8.30 -13.64 0.99
N PHE A 154 7.35 -13.44 0.09
CA PHE A 154 7.11 -14.36 -1.03
C PHE A 154 7.49 -13.72 -2.36
N SER A 155 7.83 -14.54 -3.36
CA SER A 155 8.03 -14.09 -4.74
C SER A 155 6.99 -14.73 -5.64
N TYR A 156 6.36 -13.93 -6.51
CA TYR A 156 5.40 -14.38 -7.53
C TYR A 156 5.77 -13.73 -8.88
N ASN A 157 5.94 -14.54 -9.92
CA ASN A 157 6.43 -14.12 -11.25
C ASN A 157 7.75 -13.33 -11.20
N ASP A 158 8.74 -13.83 -10.45
CA ASP A 158 10.07 -13.22 -10.26
C ASP A 158 10.07 -11.81 -9.63
N GLU A 159 8.91 -11.31 -9.17
CA GLU A 159 8.79 -10.11 -8.35
C GLU A 159 8.66 -10.50 -6.86
N VAL A 160 9.49 -9.92 -6.01
CA VAL A 160 9.33 -10.02 -4.55
C VAL A 160 8.06 -9.26 -4.17
N LYS A 161 7.06 -9.99 -3.67
CA LYS A 161 5.79 -9.44 -3.18
C LYS A 161 5.46 -10.05 -1.83
N LYS A 162 5.40 -9.20 -0.80
CA LYS A 162 4.58 -9.54 0.36
C LYS A 162 3.14 -9.65 -0.10
N PHE A 163 2.53 -10.81 0.10
CA PHE A 163 1.10 -10.99 -0.16
C PHE A 163 0.29 -9.94 0.62
N PHE A 164 0.70 -9.62 1.85
CA PHE A 164 0.15 -8.54 2.66
C PHE A 164 1.10 -8.20 3.81
N ASP A 165 1.00 -6.97 4.30
CA ASP A 165 1.67 -6.55 5.53
C ASP A 165 0.83 -6.95 6.75
N ASP A 166 1.51 -7.26 7.85
CA ASP A 166 0.86 -7.44 9.13
C ASP A 166 0.16 -6.15 9.55
N LEU A 167 -1.14 -6.24 9.84
CA LEU A 167 -1.88 -5.16 10.44
C LEU A 167 -1.35 -4.91 11.86
N PRO A 168 -1.09 -3.65 12.23
CA PRO A 168 -0.75 -3.32 13.60
C PRO A 168 -1.96 -3.63 14.50
N VAL A 169 -1.71 -4.23 15.66
CA VAL A 169 -2.73 -4.37 16.71
C VAL A 169 -3.00 -2.99 17.30
N PRO A 170 -4.21 -2.42 17.14
CA PRO A 170 -4.56 -1.14 17.72
C PRO A 170 -4.52 -1.18 19.24
N LEU A 171 -4.17 -0.05 19.86
CA LEU A 171 -4.17 0.08 21.31
C LEU A 171 -5.58 -0.17 21.87
N ASP A 172 -6.56 0.53 21.30
CA ASP A 172 -7.96 0.39 21.67
C ASP A 172 -8.60 -0.84 21.01
N ILE A 173 -9.62 -1.40 21.68
CA ILE A 173 -10.43 -2.49 21.13
C ILE A 173 -11.40 -1.88 20.12
N ARG A 174 -11.36 -2.36 18.87
CA ARG A 174 -12.26 -1.86 17.81
C ARG A 174 -13.59 -2.61 17.80
N ALA A 175 -14.60 -2.02 17.17
CA ALA A 175 -15.95 -2.59 17.10
C ALA A 175 -15.97 -3.97 16.43
N GLU A 176 -15.13 -4.20 15.42
CA GLU A 176 -15.04 -5.47 14.69
C GLU A 176 -14.43 -6.61 15.53
N GLU A 177 -13.77 -6.28 16.64
CA GLU A 177 -13.20 -7.24 17.59
C GLU A 177 -14.18 -7.59 18.73
N MET A 178 -15.25 -6.81 18.90
CA MET A 178 -15.99 -6.78 20.15
C MET A 178 -16.60 -8.14 20.52
N THR A 179 -17.13 -8.87 19.54
CA THR A 179 -17.80 -10.16 19.78
C THR A 179 -16.85 -11.20 20.37
N TYR A 180 -15.70 -11.47 19.74
CA TYR A 180 -14.74 -12.44 20.30
C TYR A 180 -14.07 -11.93 21.58
N VAL A 181 -13.90 -10.61 21.75
CA VAL A 181 -13.37 -10.03 22.98
C VAL A 181 -14.31 -10.26 24.15
N ILE A 182 -15.62 -10.05 23.96
CA ILE A 182 -16.63 -10.35 24.97
C ILE A 182 -16.61 -11.84 25.30
N ALA A 183 -16.58 -12.71 24.27
CA ALA A 183 -16.51 -14.15 24.49
C ALA A 183 -15.26 -14.57 25.29
N LEU A 184 -14.10 -13.97 25.02
CA LEU A 184 -12.87 -14.21 25.80
C LEU A 184 -13.03 -13.76 27.26
N PHE A 185 -13.66 -12.61 27.49
CA PHE A 185 -13.91 -12.13 28.85
C PHE A 185 -14.89 -13.01 29.61
N SER A 186 -15.94 -13.51 28.94
CA SER A 186 -16.85 -14.51 29.49
C SER A 186 -16.11 -15.80 29.86
N ALA A 187 -15.27 -16.33 28.97
CA ALA A 187 -14.46 -17.52 29.26
C ALA A 187 -13.54 -17.32 30.47
N TYR A 188 -12.89 -16.16 30.57
CA TYR A 188 -12.04 -15.85 31.72
C TYR A 188 -12.82 -15.74 33.02
N ALA A 189 -14.01 -15.11 32.97
CA ALA A 189 -14.86 -14.94 34.13
C ALA A 189 -15.39 -16.29 34.63
N ASP A 190 -15.86 -17.12 33.72
CA ASP A 190 -16.34 -18.48 33.97
C ASP A 190 -15.28 -19.33 34.71
N ALA A 191 -14.06 -19.38 34.17
CA ALA A 191 -12.93 -20.08 34.79
C ALA A 191 -12.47 -19.51 36.14
N ASP A 192 -12.74 -18.22 36.39
CA ASP A 192 -12.35 -17.52 37.63
C ASP A 192 -13.51 -17.43 38.65
N GLY A 193 -14.71 -17.92 38.31
CA GLY A 193 -15.92 -17.87 39.16
C GLY A 193 -16.59 -16.48 39.23
N TYR A 194 -16.41 -15.63 38.22
CA TYR A 194 -17.06 -14.34 38.07
C TYR A 194 -18.17 -14.38 37.02
N GLU A 195 -19.12 -13.45 37.08
CA GLU A 195 -20.23 -13.37 36.12
C GLU A 195 -19.76 -12.90 34.73
N VAL A 196 -19.00 -11.80 34.65
CA VAL A 196 -18.29 -11.38 33.44
C VAL A 196 -17.20 -10.35 33.77
N TYR A 197 -16.13 -10.28 32.98
CA TYR A 197 -15.22 -9.13 32.99
C TYR A 197 -15.71 -8.05 32.01
N GLY A 198 -15.80 -6.80 32.47
CA GLY A 198 -16.29 -5.68 31.64
C GLY A 198 -15.18 -4.91 30.93
N HIS A 199 -14.00 -4.81 31.54
CA HIS A 199 -12.86 -4.09 31.00
C HIS A 199 -11.55 -4.87 31.15
N THR A 200 -10.59 -4.61 30.25
CA THR A 200 -9.22 -5.13 30.35
C THR A 200 -8.51 -4.83 31.67
N ASN A 201 -8.94 -3.78 32.41
CA ASN A 201 -8.34 -3.40 33.69
C ASN A 201 -8.80 -4.30 34.83
N ASP A 202 -9.91 -5.01 34.64
CA ASP A 202 -10.48 -5.94 35.61
C ASP A 202 -9.78 -7.31 35.55
N LEU A 203 -9.05 -7.58 34.46
CA LEU A 203 -8.38 -8.85 34.23
C LEU A 203 -7.16 -9.04 35.13
N PRO A 204 -7.01 -10.21 35.79
CA PRO A 204 -5.77 -10.61 36.41
C PRO A 204 -4.60 -10.59 35.41
N ASN A 205 -3.37 -10.37 35.89
CA ASN A 205 -2.18 -10.26 35.04
C ASN A 205 -1.98 -11.45 34.07
N SER A 206 -2.34 -12.67 34.50
CA SER A 206 -2.31 -13.88 33.67
C SER A 206 -3.29 -13.80 32.50
N ARG A 207 -4.55 -13.40 32.77
CA ARG A 207 -5.61 -13.23 31.78
C ARG A 207 -5.30 -12.09 30.82
N LEU A 208 -4.81 -10.96 31.32
CA LEU A 208 -4.38 -9.82 30.48
C LEU A 208 -3.25 -10.20 29.51
N LYS A 209 -2.29 -11.03 29.95
CA LYS A 209 -1.21 -11.54 29.09
C LYS A 209 -1.74 -12.46 27.99
N ASP A 210 -2.67 -13.36 28.33
CA ASP A 210 -3.33 -14.22 27.34
C ASP A 210 -4.17 -13.38 26.37
N PHE A 211 -5.00 -12.47 26.85
CA PHE A 211 -5.81 -11.56 26.05
C PHE A 211 -4.98 -10.81 25.00
N LYS A 212 -3.86 -10.21 25.41
CA LYS A 212 -2.93 -9.54 24.48
C LYS A 212 -2.38 -10.49 23.41
N ARG A 213 -2.17 -11.77 23.74
CA ARG A 213 -1.75 -12.81 22.78
C ARG A 213 -2.90 -13.18 21.84
N GLN A 214 -4.12 -13.31 22.33
CA GLN A 214 -5.29 -13.61 21.50
C GLN A 214 -5.61 -12.48 20.52
N ARG A 215 -5.53 -11.21 20.94
CA ARG A 215 -5.64 -10.06 20.03
C ARG A 215 -4.59 -10.10 18.92
N ARG A 216 -3.33 -10.45 19.24
CA ARG A 216 -2.29 -10.64 18.21
C ARG A 216 -2.64 -11.75 17.21
N ASN A 217 -3.19 -12.87 17.69
CA ASN A 217 -3.64 -13.96 16.82
C ASN A 217 -4.77 -13.50 15.89
N TYR A 218 -5.79 -12.81 16.42
CA TYR A 218 -6.89 -12.26 15.62
C TYR A 218 -6.39 -11.33 14.51
N TYR A 219 -5.52 -10.36 14.84
CA TYR A 219 -4.99 -9.45 13.82
C TYR A 219 -4.09 -10.13 12.80
N LYS A 220 -3.43 -11.24 13.14
CA LYS A 220 -2.73 -12.07 12.17
C LYS A 220 -3.71 -12.67 11.15
N ALA A 221 -4.83 -13.22 11.59
CA ALA A 221 -5.87 -13.70 10.67
C ALA A 221 -6.51 -12.55 9.86
N GLU A 222 -6.78 -11.40 10.48
CA GLU A 222 -7.38 -10.23 9.81
C GLU A 222 -6.43 -9.64 8.74
N SER A 223 -5.12 -9.73 8.95
CA SER A 223 -4.11 -9.35 7.94
C SER A 223 -4.23 -10.22 6.70
N ILE A 224 -4.44 -11.53 6.87
CA ILE A 224 -4.67 -12.46 5.77
C ILE A 224 -5.98 -12.11 5.06
N ARG A 225 -7.09 -11.99 5.80
CA ARG A 225 -8.40 -11.68 5.22
C ARG A 225 -8.37 -10.40 4.39
N ARG A 226 -7.82 -9.32 4.94
CA ARG A 226 -7.69 -8.04 4.22
C ARG A 226 -6.73 -8.15 3.05
N GLY A 227 -5.61 -8.82 3.24
CA GLY A 227 -4.62 -9.03 2.20
C GLY A 227 -5.19 -9.78 1.00
N VAL A 228 -5.94 -10.86 1.23
CA VAL A 228 -6.61 -11.60 0.16
C VAL A 228 -7.62 -10.72 -0.56
N ARG A 229 -8.50 -10.03 0.18
CA ARG A 229 -9.47 -9.06 -0.38
C ARG A 229 -8.79 -7.97 -1.20
N ASP A 230 -7.65 -7.46 -0.75
CA ASP A 230 -6.99 -6.30 -1.34
C ASP A 230 -6.15 -6.67 -2.57
N ASN A 231 -5.63 -7.90 -2.64
CA ASN A 231 -4.75 -8.34 -3.73
C ASN A 231 -5.45 -9.18 -4.82
N PHE A 232 -6.53 -9.88 -4.51
CA PHE A 232 -7.24 -10.75 -5.46
C PHE A 232 -8.62 -10.21 -5.84
N THR A 233 -9.21 -10.77 -6.90
CA THR A 233 -10.60 -10.49 -7.25
C THR A 233 -11.50 -10.70 -6.03
N GLN A 234 -12.49 -9.83 -5.86
CA GLN A 234 -13.32 -9.84 -4.64
C GLN A 234 -14.10 -11.16 -4.48
N GLU A 235 -14.56 -11.72 -5.60
CA GLU A 235 -15.30 -12.98 -5.66
C GLU A 235 -14.44 -14.13 -5.12
N GLU A 236 -13.34 -14.48 -5.79
CA GLU A 236 -12.48 -15.59 -5.38
C GLU A 236 -11.78 -15.34 -4.05
N GLY A 237 -11.31 -14.11 -3.79
CA GLY A 237 -10.62 -13.80 -2.55
C GLY A 237 -11.51 -14.00 -1.32
N THR A 238 -12.79 -13.61 -1.41
CA THR A 238 -13.74 -13.83 -0.32
C THR A 238 -14.08 -15.31 -0.21
N GLU A 239 -14.45 -15.95 -1.32
CA GLU A 239 -14.80 -17.38 -1.36
C GLU A 239 -13.72 -18.27 -0.75
N HIS A 240 -12.45 -18.06 -1.13
CA HIS A 240 -11.35 -18.86 -0.62
C HIS A 240 -11.02 -18.61 0.85
N PHE A 241 -11.29 -17.42 1.37
CA PHE A 241 -11.13 -17.17 2.80
C PHE A 241 -12.30 -17.75 3.61
N GLU A 242 -13.51 -17.71 3.08
CA GLU A 242 -14.68 -18.39 3.68
C GLU A 242 -14.48 -19.90 3.72
N ALA A 243 -14.06 -20.53 2.61
CA ALA A 243 -13.75 -21.95 2.55
C ALA A 243 -12.66 -22.36 3.56
N LEU A 244 -11.69 -21.48 3.82
CA LEU A 244 -10.67 -21.72 4.82
C LEU A 244 -11.23 -21.70 6.26
N LYS A 245 -12.24 -20.86 6.54
CA LYS A 245 -12.91 -20.82 7.84
C LYS A 245 -13.81 -22.04 8.05
N GLU A 246 -14.52 -22.49 7.02
CA GLU A 246 -15.30 -23.72 7.09
C GLU A 246 -14.40 -24.92 7.39
N ASP A 247 -13.31 -25.08 6.65
CA ASP A 247 -12.34 -26.17 6.87
C ASP A 247 -11.66 -26.09 8.26
N MET A 248 -11.48 -24.88 8.80
CA MET A 248 -11.05 -24.70 10.18
C MET A 248 -12.12 -25.20 11.16
N TYR A 249 -13.38 -24.84 10.96
CA TYR A 249 -14.50 -25.27 11.80
C TYR A 249 -14.63 -26.79 11.78
N ASP A 250 -14.67 -27.42 10.61
CA ASP A 250 -14.73 -28.88 10.45
C ASP A 250 -13.57 -29.58 11.19
N GLY A 251 -12.37 -28.99 11.19
CA GLY A 251 -11.20 -29.55 11.87
C GLY A 251 -11.18 -29.38 13.40
N ILE A 252 -12.00 -28.48 13.96
CA ILE A 252 -12.09 -28.23 15.40
C ILE A 252 -13.42 -28.70 15.99
N GLU A 253 -14.43 -29.02 15.20
CA GLU A 253 -15.82 -29.26 15.63
C GLU A 253 -15.90 -30.30 16.75
N GLU A 254 -15.31 -31.49 16.55
CA GLU A 254 -15.32 -32.56 17.56
C GLU A 254 -14.72 -32.09 18.90
N VAL A 255 -13.58 -31.39 18.87
CA VAL A 255 -12.92 -30.87 20.09
C VAL A 255 -13.72 -29.72 20.70
N TYR A 256 -14.37 -28.91 19.87
CA TYR A 256 -15.19 -27.79 20.32
C TYR A 256 -16.44 -28.26 21.08
N GLU A 257 -17.05 -29.36 20.62
CA GLU A 257 -18.26 -29.97 21.20
C GLU A 257 -18.00 -30.88 22.41
N GLU A 258 -16.74 -31.10 22.80
CA GLU A 258 -16.43 -31.79 24.06
C GLU A 258 -16.96 -31.00 25.27
N ASP A 259 -17.22 -31.73 26.36
CA ASP A 259 -17.57 -31.14 27.65
C ASP A 259 -16.32 -30.55 28.31
N TYR A 260 -16.43 -29.34 28.87
CA TYR A 260 -15.34 -28.66 29.57
C TYR A 260 -15.80 -28.11 30.91
N ASP A 261 -14.90 -28.07 31.89
CA ASP A 261 -15.21 -27.50 33.21
C ASP A 261 -15.43 -25.98 33.16
N ASP A 262 -14.79 -25.30 32.20
CA ASP A 262 -14.95 -23.86 31.96
C ASP A 262 -14.63 -23.46 30.52
N GLY A 263 -15.03 -22.24 30.14
CA GLY A 263 -14.80 -21.72 28.80
C GLY A 263 -13.34 -21.46 28.44
N VAL A 264 -12.42 -21.38 29.41
CA VAL A 264 -10.97 -21.28 29.15
C VAL A 264 -10.39 -22.62 28.74
N GLU A 265 -10.86 -23.72 29.32
CA GLU A 265 -10.45 -25.06 28.91
C GLU A 265 -10.87 -25.33 27.46
N ARG A 266 -12.15 -25.06 27.13
CA ARG A 266 -12.66 -25.12 25.75
C ARG A 266 -11.82 -24.27 24.79
N LEU A 267 -11.61 -23.00 25.14
CA LEU A 267 -10.78 -22.07 24.36
C LEU A 267 -9.38 -22.66 24.11
N LYS A 268 -8.71 -23.17 25.14
CA LYS A 268 -7.35 -23.71 25.01
C LYS A 268 -7.32 -24.96 24.14
N ALA A 269 -8.26 -25.87 24.32
CA ALA A 269 -8.36 -27.12 23.56
C ALA A 269 -8.55 -26.82 22.07
N VAL A 270 -9.53 -25.98 21.72
CA VAL A 270 -9.79 -25.54 20.35
C VAL A 270 -8.58 -24.80 19.74
N LEU A 271 -7.96 -23.89 20.47
CA LEU A 271 -6.77 -23.17 19.97
C LEU A 271 -5.53 -24.09 19.84
N GLN A 272 -5.45 -25.16 20.62
CA GLN A 272 -4.41 -26.17 20.48
C GLN A 272 -4.67 -27.04 19.24
N GLN A 273 -5.91 -27.52 19.07
CA GLN A 273 -6.33 -28.31 17.91
C GLN A 273 -6.12 -27.53 16.60
N SER A 274 -6.60 -26.30 16.52
CA SER A 274 -6.38 -25.42 15.34
C SER A 274 -4.90 -25.23 14.97
N SER A 275 -3.96 -25.41 15.92
CA SER A 275 -2.53 -25.30 15.62
C SER A 275 -1.94 -26.54 14.95
N VAL A 276 -2.55 -27.71 15.14
CA VAL A 276 -2.04 -29.00 14.67
C VAL A 276 -2.80 -29.56 13.47
N ILE A 277 -4.05 -29.14 13.27
CA ILE A 277 -4.82 -29.55 12.09
C ILE A 277 -4.18 -29.06 10.79
N THR A 278 -4.33 -29.86 9.75
CA THR A 278 -3.94 -29.50 8.39
C THR A 278 -5.17 -28.99 7.66
N LEU A 279 -5.10 -27.76 7.16
CA LEU A 279 -6.18 -27.13 6.39
C LEU A 279 -5.92 -27.39 4.91
N ASN A 280 -6.94 -27.82 4.17
CA ASN A 280 -6.88 -28.12 2.75
C ASN A 280 -8.08 -27.58 1.95
N GLY A 281 -9.07 -26.94 2.60
CA GLY A 281 -10.28 -26.42 1.96
C GLY A 281 -10.08 -25.19 1.07
N SER A 282 -8.86 -24.62 1.02
CA SER A 282 -8.56 -23.44 0.25
C SER A 282 -7.12 -23.45 -0.28
N ILE A 283 -6.92 -22.85 -1.46
CA ILE A 283 -5.59 -22.66 -2.04
C ILE A 283 -4.68 -21.82 -1.13
N LEU A 284 -5.28 -20.96 -0.29
CA LEU A 284 -4.57 -20.17 0.72
C LEU A 284 -3.77 -21.04 1.68
N SER A 285 -4.22 -22.27 1.96
CA SER A 285 -3.52 -23.20 2.84
C SER A 285 -2.19 -23.71 2.27
N PHE A 286 -2.06 -23.68 0.95
CA PHE A 286 -0.84 -24.11 0.26
C PHE A 286 0.13 -22.97 0.00
N ILE A 287 -0.25 -21.72 0.28
CA ILE A 287 0.68 -20.60 0.23
C ILE A 287 1.60 -20.73 1.44
N PRO A 288 2.90 -21.00 1.25
CA PRO A 288 3.77 -21.24 2.38
C PRO A 288 3.82 -20.00 3.29
N GLY A 289 4.11 -20.16 4.58
CA GLY A 289 4.25 -19.05 5.53
C GLY A 289 3.00 -18.19 5.79
N LEU A 290 1.91 -18.35 5.03
CA LEU A 290 0.68 -17.60 5.15
C LEU A 290 -0.07 -17.98 6.44
N LEU A 291 -0.34 -19.27 6.60
CA LEU A 291 -1.09 -19.81 7.73
C LEU A 291 -0.17 -20.34 8.83
N GLN A 292 0.46 -19.40 9.52
CA GLN A 292 1.17 -19.67 10.77
C GLN A 292 0.16 -20.01 11.89
N ASN A 293 0.64 -20.70 12.94
CA ASN A 293 -0.21 -21.12 14.06
C ASN A 293 -0.95 -19.95 14.74
N SER A 294 -0.37 -18.75 14.77
CA SER A 294 -1.04 -17.55 15.28
C SER A 294 -2.25 -17.14 14.43
N ALA A 295 -2.13 -17.23 13.10
CA ALA A 295 -3.23 -16.96 12.19
C ALA A 295 -4.32 -18.03 12.30
N LYS A 296 -3.96 -19.32 12.40
CA LYS A 296 -4.94 -20.40 12.64
C LYS A 296 -5.77 -20.16 13.90
N LYS A 297 -5.12 -19.80 15.01
CA LYS A 297 -5.79 -19.37 16.25
C LYS A 297 -6.66 -18.13 16.07
N GLY A 298 -6.22 -17.19 15.24
CA GLY A 298 -6.98 -16.00 14.89
C GLY A 298 -8.26 -16.30 14.11
N ILE A 299 -8.24 -17.32 13.25
CA ILE A 299 -9.41 -17.77 12.50
C ILE A 299 -10.50 -18.28 13.46
N CYS A 300 -10.14 -19.00 14.54
CA CYS A 300 -11.11 -19.37 15.57
C CYS A 300 -11.82 -18.15 16.18
N HIS A 301 -11.11 -17.05 16.42
CA HIS A 301 -11.74 -15.80 16.88
C HIS A 301 -12.67 -15.17 15.83
N MET A 302 -12.40 -15.37 14.54
CA MET A 302 -13.33 -14.96 13.48
C MET A 302 -14.60 -15.84 13.47
N LEU A 303 -14.48 -17.15 13.71
CA LEU A 303 -15.63 -18.04 13.87
C LEU A 303 -16.51 -17.63 15.07
N VAL A 304 -15.88 -17.17 16.17
CA VAL A 304 -16.62 -16.59 17.31
C VAL A 304 -17.36 -15.32 16.91
N ASN A 305 -16.71 -14.41 16.17
CA ASN A 305 -17.36 -13.20 15.66
C ASN A 305 -18.58 -13.51 14.78
N GLU A 306 -18.57 -14.63 14.07
CA GLU A 306 -19.65 -15.12 13.22
C GLU A 306 -20.72 -15.92 13.98
N GLY A 307 -20.52 -16.14 15.28
CA GLY A 307 -21.44 -16.90 16.12
C GLY A 307 -21.43 -18.41 15.85
N LYS A 308 -20.44 -18.93 15.12
CA LYS A 308 -20.32 -20.37 14.83
C LYS A 308 -19.81 -21.16 16.03
N ILE A 309 -18.93 -20.56 16.82
CA ILE A 309 -18.43 -21.15 18.07
C ILE A 309 -18.52 -20.12 19.20
N LYS A 310 -18.66 -20.61 20.43
CA LYS A 310 -18.67 -19.79 21.65
C LYS A 310 -17.87 -20.48 22.74
N TRP A 311 -17.24 -19.70 23.63
CA TRP A 311 -16.41 -20.30 24.68
C TRP A 311 -17.22 -20.76 25.88
N VAL A 312 -18.34 -20.08 26.17
CA VAL A 312 -19.25 -20.41 27.26
C VAL A 312 -20.62 -20.75 26.67
N THR A 313 -21.19 -21.85 27.13
CA THR A 313 -22.51 -22.39 26.77
C THR A 313 -23.46 -22.18 27.93
N GLU A 314 -24.72 -21.78 27.68
CA GLU A 314 -25.71 -21.57 28.75
C GLU A 314 -26.29 -22.89 29.30
N ASP A 315 -25.95 -24.03 28.66
CA ASP A 315 -26.53 -25.36 28.91
C ASP A 315 -25.52 -26.36 29.53
N GLU A 316 -24.41 -25.88 30.10
CA GLU A 316 -23.45 -26.68 30.90
C GLU A 316 -23.48 -26.28 32.37
#